data_AF-A0A1I3AUY4-F1
#
_entry.id   AF-A0A1I3AUY4-F1
#
_cell.length_a   1.000
_cell.length_b   1.000
_cell.length_c   1.000
_cell.angle_alpha   90.00
_cell.angle_beta   90.00
_cell.angle_gamma   90.00
#
_symmetry.space_group_name_H-M   'P 1'
#
loop_
_entity.id
_entity.type
_entity.pdbx_description
1 polymer ?
#
loop_
_entity_poly.entity_id
_entity_poly.type
_entity_poly.pdbx_seq_one_letter_code
_entity_poly.pdbx_strand_id
1 'polypeptide(L)'
;MEPFLAVVLIGLPLAWLVAFAAYAYLDAPKHGMNPRKWAAISFFLPLFGFFAYLFEREERDYDPEEDPYAQGATFEVHESRRGEELLDPGGRRDDGDSGREASDGSDADDGSETDDEWNDPPGVDL
;
A
#
# COMPACT_ATOMS: atom_id res chain seq x y z
N MET A 1 29.70 -26.20 19.25
CA MET A 1 28.29 -26.29 18.82
C MET A 1 28.15 -27.64 18.14
N GLU A 2 27.18 -28.47 18.54
CA GLU A 2 26.94 -29.77 17.87
C GLU A 2 26.80 -29.54 16.36
N PRO A 3 27.52 -30.28 15.49
CA PRO A 3 27.51 -30.05 14.05
C PRO A 3 26.09 -30.16 13.47
N PHE A 4 25.27 -31.05 14.04
CA PHE A 4 23.84 -31.15 13.72
C PHE A 4 23.09 -29.85 13.99
N LEU A 5 23.32 -29.22 15.14
CA LEU A 5 22.67 -27.97 15.52
C LEU A 5 23.08 -26.83 14.58
N ALA A 6 24.34 -26.79 14.14
CA ALA A 6 24.80 -25.80 13.16
C ALA A 6 24.13 -25.99 11.79
N VAL A 7 23.95 -27.23 11.33
CA VAL A 7 23.23 -27.54 10.09
C VAL A 7 21.77 -27.07 10.16
N VAL A 8 21.09 -27.29 11.29
CA VAL A 8 19.70 -26.85 11.44
C VAL A 8 19.62 -25.32 11.52
N LEU A 9 20.44 -24.68 12.35
CA LEU A 9 20.34 -23.23 12.60
C LEU A 9 20.86 -22.38 11.44
N ILE A 10 21.76 -22.90 10.60
CA ILE A 10 22.39 -22.12 9.52
C ILE A 10 22.02 -22.71 8.15
N GLY A 11 22.12 -24.04 8.01
CA GLY A 11 21.83 -24.72 6.76
C GLY A 11 20.37 -24.61 6.34
N LEU A 12 19.43 -24.77 7.27
CA LEU A 12 18.01 -24.67 6.95
C LEU A 12 17.60 -23.24 6.52
N PRO A 13 17.99 -22.15 7.22
CA PRO A 13 17.75 -20.80 6.72
C PRO A 13 18.41 -20.53 5.37
N LEU A 14 19.68 -20.92 5.18
CA LEU A 14 20.36 -20.74 3.89
C LEU A 14 19.64 -21.49 2.75
N ALA A 15 19.15 -22.70 3.01
CA ALA A 15 18.35 -23.45 2.04
C ALA A 15 17.07 -22.71 1.66
N TRP A 16 16.39 -22.07 2.62
CA TRP A 16 15.24 -21.21 2.34
C TRP A 16 15.60 -19.98 1.49
N LEU A 17 16.71 -19.31 1.77
CA LEU A 17 17.18 -18.17 0.96
C LEU A 17 17.40 -18.59 -0.50
N VAL A 18 18.08 -19.72 -0.70
CA VAL A 18 18.32 -20.28 -2.04
C VAL A 18 17.00 -20.69 -2.70
N ALA A 19 16.06 -21.27 -1.95
CA ALA A 19 14.76 -21.66 -2.47
C ALA A 19 13.93 -20.45 -2.95
N PHE A 20 13.87 -19.36 -2.16
CA PHE A 20 13.18 -18.13 -2.56
C PHE A 20 13.82 -17.50 -3.81
N ALA A 21 15.15 -17.42 -3.84
CA ALA A 21 15.88 -16.88 -4.97
C ALA A 21 15.69 -17.71 -6.24
N ALA A 22 15.74 -19.04 -6.12
CA ALA A 22 15.53 -19.96 -7.24
C ALA A 22 14.10 -19.89 -7.76
N TYR A 23 13.11 -19.84 -6.87
CA TYR A 23 11.70 -19.64 -7.26
C TYR A 23 11.54 -18.36 -8.07
N ALA A 24 11.95 -17.21 -7.51
CA ALA A 24 11.82 -15.93 -8.19
C ALA A 24 12.61 -15.89 -9.51
N TYR A 25 13.81 -16.50 -9.58
CA TYR A 25 14.61 -16.54 -10.81
C TYR A 25 13.93 -17.33 -11.94
N LEU A 26 13.33 -18.47 -11.63
CA LEU A 26 12.68 -19.34 -12.61
C LEU A 26 11.29 -18.85 -13.01
N ASP A 27 10.62 -18.15 -12.10
CA ASP A 27 9.25 -17.70 -12.27
C ASP A 27 9.17 -16.31 -12.95
N ALA A 28 10.07 -15.38 -12.60
CA ALA A 28 10.09 -14.01 -13.13
C ALA A 28 9.98 -13.87 -14.66
N PRO A 29 10.68 -14.67 -15.49
CA PRO A 29 10.61 -14.52 -16.94
C PRO A 29 9.22 -14.80 -17.52
N LYS A 30 8.40 -15.60 -16.84
CA LYS A 30 7.02 -15.92 -17.27
C LYS A 30 6.08 -14.72 -17.15
N HIS A 31 6.40 -13.78 -16.26
CA HIS A 31 5.64 -12.56 -15.99
C HIS A 31 6.34 -11.30 -16.54
N GLY A 32 7.28 -11.46 -17.49
CA GLY A 32 8.00 -10.33 -18.10
C GLY A 32 8.98 -9.61 -17.16
N MET A 33 9.33 -10.22 -16.02
CA MET A 33 10.16 -9.62 -14.99
C MET A 33 11.63 -9.98 -15.16
N ASN A 34 12.55 -9.13 -14.68
CA ASN A 34 13.98 -9.42 -14.72
C ASN A 34 14.36 -10.49 -13.67
N PRO A 35 14.80 -11.71 -14.07
CA PRO A 35 15.02 -12.81 -13.15
C PRO A 35 16.20 -12.56 -12.19
N ARG A 36 17.27 -11.91 -12.66
CA ARG A 36 18.46 -11.63 -11.84
C ARG A 36 18.15 -10.63 -10.74
N LYS A 37 17.38 -9.58 -11.06
CA LYS A 37 16.94 -8.57 -10.10
C LYS A 37 16.14 -9.23 -8.97
N TRP A 38 15.11 -9.99 -9.33
CA TRP A 38 14.17 -10.54 -8.34
C TRP A 38 14.76 -11.68 -7.52
N ALA A 39 15.65 -12.49 -8.09
CA ALA A 39 16.41 -13.47 -7.34
C ALA A 39 17.37 -12.82 -6.33
N ALA A 40 18.07 -11.76 -6.72
CA ALA A 40 18.96 -11.03 -5.82
C ALA A 40 18.18 -10.38 -4.67
N ILE A 41 17.08 -9.70 -4.98
CA ILE A 41 16.21 -9.08 -3.96
C ILE A 41 15.68 -10.15 -2.99
N SER A 42 15.17 -11.27 -3.49
CA SER A 42 14.63 -12.36 -2.65
C SER A 42 15.69 -13.06 -1.79
N PHE A 43 16.96 -13.05 -2.23
CA PHE A 43 18.08 -13.63 -1.48
C PHE A 43 18.61 -12.71 -0.38
N PHE A 44 18.89 -11.44 -0.71
CA PHE A 44 19.56 -10.49 0.19
C PHE A 44 18.60 -9.75 1.12
N LEU A 45 17.35 -9.57 0.70
CA LEU A 45 16.26 -9.11 1.55
C LEU A 45 15.25 -10.27 1.64
N PRO A 46 15.53 -11.31 2.44
CA PRO A 46 14.58 -12.42 2.57
C PRO A 46 13.25 -11.94 3.13
N LEU A 47 12.23 -12.80 3.08
CA LEU A 47 10.83 -12.49 3.39
C LEU A 47 10.32 -11.27 2.64
N PHE A 48 10.71 -10.05 3.01
CA PHE A 48 10.35 -8.80 2.35
C PHE A 48 10.62 -8.79 0.85
N GLY A 49 11.80 -9.19 0.40
CA GLY A 49 12.15 -9.21 -1.03
C GLY A 49 11.41 -10.31 -1.79
N PHE A 50 11.15 -11.45 -1.15
CA PHE A 50 10.34 -12.52 -1.74
C PHE A 50 8.86 -12.13 -1.84
N PHE A 51 8.27 -11.53 -0.81
CA PHE A 51 6.90 -11.02 -0.87
C PHE A 51 6.77 -9.85 -1.83
N ALA A 52 7.75 -8.94 -1.88
CA ALA A 52 7.80 -7.89 -2.89
C ALA A 52 7.79 -8.48 -4.31
N TYR A 53 8.50 -9.59 -4.54
CA TYR A 53 8.43 -10.31 -5.81
C TYR A 53 7.01 -10.82 -6.10
N LEU A 54 6.36 -11.47 -5.12
CA LEU A 54 5.01 -12.02 -5.31
C LEU A 54 3.98 -10.92 -5.60
N PHE A 55 3.99 -9.82 -4.85
CA PHE A 55 3.04 -8.71 -5.07
C PHE A 55 3.25 -8.04 -6.42
N GLU A 56 4.50 -7.74 -6.76
CA GLU A 56 4.82 -7.17 -8.06
C GLU A 56 4.39 -8.11 -9.21
N ARG A 57 4.54 -9.42 -9.03
CA ARG A 57 4.12 -10.42 -10.00
C ARG A 57 2.60 -10.41 -10.15
N GLU A 58 1.86 -10.41 -9.04
CA GLU A 58 0.39 -10.39 -9.06
C GLU A 58 -0.17 -9.12 -9.70
N GLU A 59 0.44 -7.97 -9.45
CA GLU A 59 0.02 -6.69 -10.05
C GLU A 59 0.14 -6.69 -11.59
N ARG A 60 1.10 -7.45 -12.14
CA ARG A 60 1.28 -7.51 -13.60
C ARG A 60 0.17 -8.28 -14.32
N ASP A 61 -0.44 -9.23 -13.65
CA ASP A 61 -1.50 -10.07 -14.19
C ASP A 61 -2.89 -9.60 -13.73
N TYR A 62 -2.98 -8.39 -13.17
CA TYR A 62 -4.24 -7.80 -12.71
C TYR A 62 -5.14 -7.43 -13.90
N ASP A 63 -6.36 -7.95 -13.87
CA ASP A 63 -7.44 -7.59 -14.80
C ASP A 63 -8.49 -6.72 -14.08
N PRO A 64 -8.57 -5.41 -14.39
CA PRO A 64 -9.58 -4.52 -13.81
C PRO A 64 -11.02 -4.93 -14.16
N GLU A 65 -11.23 -5.68 -15.26
CA GLU A 65 -12.57 -6.13 -15.64
C GLU A 65 -13.05 -7.29 -14.76
N GLU A 66 -12.13 -8.06 -14.16
CA GLU A 66 -12.48 -9.15 -13.23
C GLU A 66 -12.56 -8.67 -11.78
N ASP A 67 -12.06 -7.47 -11.47
CA ASP A 67 -12.11 -6.91 -10.12
C ASP A 67 -13.49 -6.27 -9.82
N PRO A 68 -14.30 -6.86 -8.91
CA PRO A 68 -15.60 -6.31 -8.54
C PRO A 68 -15.49 -4.93 -7.89
N TYR A 69 -14.33 -4.55 -7.37
CA TYR A 69 -14.10 -3.24 -6.75
C TYR A 69 -13.59 -2.19 -7.74
N ALA A 70 -13.02 -2.58 -8.88
CA ALA A 70 -12.55 -1.66 -9.91
C ALA A 70 -13.68 -1.04 -10.74
N GLN A 71 -14.81 -1.74 -10.86
CA GLN A 71 -15.96 -1.32 -11.69
C GLN A 71 -16.90 -0.32 -10.99
N GLY A 72 -16.44 0.38 -9.96
CA GLY A 72 -17.27 1.34 -9.22
C GLY A 72 -18.42 0.67 -8.46
N ALA A 73 -18.19 -0.54 -7.92
CA ALA A 73 -19.19 -1.22 -7.13
C ALA A 73 -19.73 -0.31 -6.03
N THR A 74 -21.05 -0.28 -5.91
CA THR A 74 -21.77 0.41 -4.84
C THR A 74 -21.38 -0.23 -3.52
N PHE A 75 -20.38 0.38 -2.86
CA PHE A 75 -20.05 0.05 -1.47
C PHE A 75 -21.28 0.32 -0.61
N GLU A 76 -21.54 -0.52 0.38
CA GLU A 76 -22.54 -0.19 1.41
C GLU A 76 -22.01 0.99 2.23
N VAL A 77 -22.39 2.20 1.83
CA VAL A 77 -22.09 3.42 2.57
C VAL A 77 -22.92 3.39 3.85
N HIS A 78 -22.24 3.48 4.99
CA HIS A 78 -22.89 3.53 6.29
C HIS A 78 -23.87 4.73 6.35
N GLU A 79 -24.98 4.59 7.07
CA GLU A 79 -26.07 5.59 7.00
C GLU A 79 -25.63 7.01 7.37
N SER A 80 -24.66 7.14 8.28
CA SER A 80 -24.08 8.41 8.71
C SER A 80 -23.34 9.16 7.60
N ARG A 81 -22.94 8.49 6.51
CA ARG A 81 -22.18 9.06 5.39
C ARG A 81 -22.99 9.13 4.09
N ARG A 82 -24.29 8.81 4.13
CA ARG A 82 -25.15 8.97 2.96
C ARG A 82 -25.25 10.45 2.60
N GLY A 83 -24.78 10.81 1.40
CA GLY A 83 -24.78 12.18 0.88
C GLY A 83 -23.42 12.86 0.88
N GLU A 84 -22.38 12.23 1.43
CA GLU A 84 -21.00 12.66 1.19
C GLU A 84 -20.63 12.41 -0.28
N GLU A 85 -19.89 13.35 -0.87
CA GLU A 85 -19.37 13.19 -2.23
C GLU A 85 -18.43 11.98 -2.25
N LEU A 86 -18.75 11.00 -3.10
CA LEU A 86 -17.93 9.80 -3.25
C LEU A 86 -16.59 10.19 -3.85
N LEU A 87 -15.50 9.83 -3.15
CA LEU A 87 -14.17 9.96 -3.69
C LEU A 87 -14.08 9.09 -4.95
N ASP A 88 -13.74 9.70 -6.08
CA ASP A 88 -13.49 8.97 -7.32
C ASP A 88 -12.39 7.92 -7.07
N PRO A 89 -12.70 6.61 -7.18
CA PRO A 89 -11.71 5.55 -6.96
C PRO A 89 -10.51 5.65 -7.92
N GLY A 90 -10.67 6.35 -9.05
CA GLY A 90 -9.63 6.56 -10.06
C GLY A 90 -8.72 7.78 -9.83
N GLY A 91 -8.94 8.57 -8.77
CA GLY A 91 -8.08 9.70 -8.42
C GLY A 91 -7.97 10.78 -9.49
N ARG A 92 -8.90 10.85 -10.47
CA ARG A 92 -8.95 11.98 -11.39
C ARG A 92 -9.74 13.08 -10.71
N ARG A 93 -9.04 13.88 -9.90
CA ARG A 93 -9.54 15.18 -9.47
C ARG A 93 -9.87 15.97 -10.74
N ASP A 94 -11.15 16.13 -11.00
CA ASP A 94 -11.64 17.17 -11.90
C ASP A 94 -11.40 18.48 -11.15
N ASP A 95 -10.29 19.16 -11.46
CA ASP A 95 -10.02 20.54 -11.06
C ASP A 95 -11.05 21.44 -11.79
N GLY A 96 -12.28 21.41 -11.27
CA GLY A 96 -13.45 22.10 -11.80
C GLY A 96 -14.00 23.10 -10.79
N ASP A 97 -13.32 24.23 -10.66
CA ASP A 97 -13.87 25.55 -10.33
C ASP A 97 -15.09 25.61 -9.38
N SER A 98 -14.83 25.82 -8.09
CA SER A 98 -15.70 26.67 -7.28
C SER A 98 -14.84 27.69 -6.55
N GLY A 99 -14.58 28.80 -7.24
CA GLY A 99 -13.79 29.91 -6.73
C GLY A 99 -14.27 30.44 -5.36
N ARG A 100 -13.30 30.66 -4.47
CA ARG A 100 -13.30 31.74 -3.48
C ARG A 100 -11.87 32.24 -3.34
N GLU A 101 -11.75 33.53 -3.61
CA GLU A 101 -10.54 34.28 -3.91
C GLU A 101 -9.53 34.28 -2.75
N ALA A 102 -8.27 34.34 -3.13
CA ALA A 102 -7.16 34.64 -2.23
C ALA A 102 -7.36 36.01 -1.56
N SER A 103 -7.19 36.07 -0.24
CA SER A 103 -6.74 37.29 0.43
C SER A 103 -5.51 36.96 1.26
N ASP A 104 -4.43 37.59 0.83
CA ASP A 104 -3.13 37.74 1.49
C ASP A 104 -3.28 38.38 2.88
N GLY A 105 -2.30 38.09 3.75
CA GLY A 105 -2.39 38.18 5.20
C GLY A 105 -2.25 39.57 5.83
N SER A 106 -2.55 39.62 7.13
CA SER A 106 -2.05 40.63 8.07
C SER A 106 -2.27 40.18 9.52
N ASP A 107 -1.15 39.90 10.18
CA ASP A 107 -0.76 40.05 11.59
C ASP A 107 -1.78 40.15 12.75
N ALA A 108 -1.45 39.33 13.77
CA ALA A 108 -1.33 39.66 15.20
C ALA A 108 -2.51 39.44 16.17
N ASP A 109 -2.20 38.55 17.14
CA ASP A 109 -2.39 38.69 18.60
C ASP A 109 -3.81 38.49 19.17
N ASP A 110 -4.01 37.38 19.88
CA ASP A 110 -4.12 37.35 21.36
C ASP A 110 -4.60 35.95 21.78
N GLY A 111 -3.98 35.41 22.85
CA GLY A 111 -4.04 34.01 23.20
C GLY A 111 -5.32 33.56 23.91
N SER A 112 -5.57 32.25 23.87
CA SER A 112 -5.76 31.45 25.08
C SER A 112 -5.73 29.97 24.72
N GLU A 113 -5.01 29.22 25.54
CA GLU A 113 -4.88 27.77 25.50
C GLU A 113 -6.27 27.12 25.59
N THR A 114 -6.60 26.20 24.69
CA THR A 114 -7.35 24.97 25.03
C THR A 114 -7.25 23.98 23.86
N ASP A 115 -6.49 22.92 24.14
CA ASP A 115 -6.86 21.52 23.92
C ASP A 115 -6.90 20.98 22.48
N ASP A 116 -5.88 20.16 22.19
CA ASP A 116 -5.89 19.17 21.13
C ASP A 116 -7.10 18.21 21.30
N GLU A 117 -8.14 18.37 20.50
CA GLU A 117 -9.11 17.31 20.25
C GLU A 117 -9.42 17.30 18.75
N TRP A 118 -9.50 16.10 18.20
CA TRP A 118 -9.47 15.83 16.77
C TRP A 118 -10.55 16.59 16.00
N ASN A 119 -10.29 16.86 14.72
CA ASN A 119 -11.19 17.54 13.79
C ASN A 119 -12.53 16.79 13.65
N ASP A 120 -13.42 16.96 14.62
CA ASP A 120 -14.74 16.35 14.62
C ASP A 120 -15.60 17.05 13.57
N PRO A 121 -16.23 16.29 12.66
CA PRO A 121 -17.19 16.88 11.74
C PRO A 121 -18.35 17.49 12.56
N PRO A 122 -18.85 18.67 12.19
CA PRO A 122 -19.88 19.35 12.96
C PRO A 122 -21.13 18.46 13.08
N GLY A 123 -21.50 18.11 14.32
CA GLY A 123 -22.73 17.37 14.62
C GLY A 123 -22.63 16.18 15.58
N VAL A 124 -21.52 16.01 16.31
CA VAL A 124 -21.41 15.01 17.38
C VAL A 124 -21.39 15.73 18.73
N ASP A 125 -22.50 15.70 19.46
CA ASP A 125 -22.56 16.14 20.86
C ASP A 125 -22.25 14.93 21.76
N LEU A 126 -21.19 15.00 22.57
CA LEU A 126 -20.92 14.05 23.67
C LEU A 126 -21.65 14.46 24.96
#